data_AF-A0A137Q1Z0-F1
#
_entry.id   AF-A0A137Q1Z0-F1
#
_cell.length_a   1.000
_cell.length_b   1.000
_cell.length_c   1.000
_cell.angle_alpha   90.00
_cell.angle_beta   90.00
_cell.angle_gamma   90.00
#
_symmetry.space_group_name_H-M   'P 1'
#
loop_
_entity.id
_entity.type
_entity.pdbx_description
1 polymer ?
#
loop_
_entity_poly.entity_id
_entity_poly.type
_entity_poly.pdbx_seq_one_letter_code
_entity_poly.pdbx_strand_id
1 'polypeptide(L)' 'MIEGEEQYEIKGIVNHRLHREGLQYLIKWKGYRHQENKWIHEEELSQFANELMQEYLTFHVIQQIPYLTHKNPI' A
#
# COMPACT_ATOMS: atom_id res chain seq x y z
N MET A 1 -0.85 -15.33 24.87
CA MET A 1 -0.27 -15.91 23.64
C MET A 1 -0.92 -15.18 22.50
N ILE A 2 -0.16 -14.25 21.88
CA ILE A 2 -0.47 -13.42 20.71
C ILE A 2 -1.95 -13.07 20.48
N GLU A 3 -2.31 -11.88 20.99
CA GLU A 3 -3.50 -11.12 20.62
C GLU A 3 -3.60 -10.97 19.10
N GLY A 4 -4.50 -11.72 18.48
CA GLY A 4 -5.55 -11.22 17.59
C GLY A 4 -5.24 -10.11 16.59
N GLU A 5 -4.03 -9.99 16.06
CA GLU A 5 -3.80 -9.23 14.83
C GLU A 5 -4.53 -10.00 13.71
N GLU A 6 -5.76 -9.58 13.43
CA GLU A 6 -6.50 -10.03 12.25
C GLU A 6 -5.66 -9.67 11.03
N GLN A 7 -4.83 -10.62 10.59
CA GLN A 7 -4.11 -10.57 9.34
C GLN A 7 -5.14 -10.67 8.23
N TYR A 8 -5.75 -9.54 7.89
CA TYR A 8 -6.62 -9.45 6.73
C TYR A 8 -5.75 -9.70 5.51
N GLU A 9 -6.04 -10.79 4.80
CA GLU A 9 -5.29 -11.19 3.62
C GLU A 9 -5.48 -10.13 2.53
N ILE A 10 -4.48 -9.26 2.33
CA ILE A 10 -4.54 -8.24 1.29
C ILE A 10 -4.34 -8.94 -0.05
N LYS A 11 -5.26 -8.71 -0.99
CA LYS A 11 -5.15 -9.19 -2.38
C LYS A 11 -4.14 -8.37 -3.19
N GLY A 12 -4.03 -7.07 -2.91
CA GLY A 12 -3.11 -6.18 -3.61
C GLY A 12 -3.53 -4.70 -3.54
N ILE A 13 -2.64 -3.83 -4.02
CA ILE A 13 -2.96 -2.44 -4.34
C ILE A 13 -3.65 -2.40 -5.69
N VAL A 14 -4.86 -1.84 -5.73
CA VAL A 14 -5.67 -1.74 -6.96
C VAL A 14 -5.39 -0.44 -7.69
N ASN A 15 -5.12 0.63 -6.94
CA ASN A 15 -4.95 1.96 -7.50
C ASN A 15 -4.13 2.83 -6.55
N HIS A 16 -3.59 3.92 -7.07
CA HIS A 16 -2.99 4.99 -6.28
C HIS A 16 -3.49 6.34 -6.77
N ARG A 17 -3.57 7.31 -5.87
CA ARG A 17 -3.95 8.69 -6.19
C ARG A 17 -3.12 9.67 -5.37
N LEU A 18 -2.73 10.77 -6.00
CA LEU A 18 -2.20 11.91 -5.28
C LEU A 18 -3.36 12.79 -4.81
N HIS A 19 -3.46 13.00 -3.50
CA HIS A 19 -4.40 13.92 -2.89
C HIS A 19 -3.65 15.12 -2.31
N ARG A 20 -4.38 16.16 -1.88
CA ARG A 20 -3.78 17.37 -1.30
C ARG A 20 -2.87 17.08 -0.10
N GLU A 21 -3.16 16.02 0.64
CA GLU A 21 -2.42 15.58 1.83
C GLU A 21 -1.38 14.49 1.53
N GLY A 22 -1.16 14.15 0.26
CA GLY A 22 -0.16 13.16 -0.16
C GLY A 22 -0.73 11.97 -0.90
N LEU A 23 0.12 10.96 -1.07
CA LEU A 23 -0.19 9.76 -1.85
C LEU A 23 -1.04 8.78 -1.04
N GLN A 24 -2.10 8.31 -1.66
CA GLN A 24 -2.97 7.27 -1.11
C GLN A 24 -3.06 6.10 -2.07
N TYR A 25 -3.15 4.91 -1.50
CA TYR A 25 -3.27 3.65 -2.21
C TYR A 25 -4.59 2.98 -1.86
N LEU A 26 -5.27 2.44 -2.87
CA LEU A 26 -6.50 1.69 -2.70
C LEU A 26 -6.18 0.22 -2.47
N ILE A 27 -6.38 -0.23 -1.24
CA ILE A 27 -6.11 -1.61 -0.83
C ILE A 27 -7.33 -2.49 -1.10
N LYS A 28 -7.09 -3.63 -1.75
CA LYS A 28 -8.08 -4.68 -1.93
C LYS A 28 -7.82 -5.81 -0.97
N TRP A 29 -8.81 -6.12 -0.15
CA TRP A 29 -8.81 -7.29 0.72
C TRP A 29 -9.29 -8.53 -0.03
N LYS A 30 -8.67 -9.67 0.22
CA LYS A 30 -9.07 -10.98 -0.31
C LYS A 30 -10.30 -11.47 0.46
N GLY A 31 -11.27 -12.05 -0.26
CA GLY A 31 -12.55 -12.45 0.31
C GLY A 31 -13.59 -11.33 0.47
N TYR A 32 -13.20 -10.06 0.42
CA TYR A 32 -14.12 -8.91 0.55
C TYR A 32 -14.51 -8.30 -0.80
N ARG A 33 -15.65 -7.62 -0.83
CA ARG A 33 -16.16 -6.92 -2.04
C ARG A 33 -15.33 -5.69 -2.35
N HIS A 34 -15.47 -5.16 -3.58
CA HIS A 34 -14.74 -3.95 -3.99
C HIS A 34 -15.15 -2.69 -3.21
N GLN A 35 -16.34 -2.72 -2.61
CA GLN A 35 -16.86 -1.65 -1.76
C GLN A 35 -16.10 -1.54 -0.43
N GLU A 36 -15.50 -2.65 0.02
CA GLU A 36 -14.68 -2.70 1.25
C GLU A 36 -13.24 -2.23 1.01
N ASN A 37 -12.90 -1.88 -0.23
CA ASN A 37 -11.57 -1.34 -0.53
C ASN A 37 -11.39 0.01 0.17
N LYS A 38 -10.25 0.18 0.85
CA LYS A 38 -9.95 1.41 1.57
C LYS A 38 -8.78 2.15 0.94
N TRP A 39 -8.89 3.48 0.91
CA TRP A 39 -7.79 4.37 0.59
C TRP A 39 -6.95 4.56 1.84
N ILE A 40 -5.69 4.17 1.75
CA ILE A 40 -4.75 4.24 2.85
C ILE A 40 -3.58 5.12 2.43
N HIS A 41 -3.10 5.97 3.34
CA HIS A 41 -1.93 6.81 3.09
C HIS A 41 -0.68 5.97 2.92
N GLU A 42 0.25 6.45 2.10
CA GLU A 42 1.55 5.80 1.89
C GLU A 42 2.28 5.49 3.21
N GLU A 43 2.30 6.44 4.14
CA GLU A 43 2.98 6.30 5.42
C GLU A 43 2.38 5.17 6.27
N GLU A 44 1.05 5.11 6.34
CA GLU A 44 0.33 4.05 7.04
C GLU A 44 0.59 2.71 6.33
N LEU A 45 0.47 2.66 5.00
CA LEU A 45 0.68 1.46 4.20
C LEU A 45 2.10 0.90 4.33
N SER A 46 3.10 1.78 4.38
CA SER A 46 4.49 1.38 4.64
C SER A 46 4.70 0.81 6.04
N GLN A 47 3.82 1.08 7.00
CA GLN A 47 3.92 0.51 8.35
C GLN A 47 3.28 -0.88 8.44
N PHE A 48 2.12 -1.09 7.82
CA PHE A 48 1.40 -2.37 7.94
C PHE A 48 1.57 -3.33 6.74
N ALA A 49 1.91 -2.84 5.55
CA ALA A 49 2.07 -3.68 4.35
C ALA A 49 3.21 -3.19 3.44
N ASN A 50 4.38 -2.96 4.04
CA ASN A 50 5.60 -2.57 3.32
C ASN A 50 5.96 -3.55 2.19
N GLU A 51 5.85 -4.86 2.43
CA GLU A 51 6.16 -5.89 1.42
C GLU A 51 5.25 -5.77 0.19
N LEU A 52 3.96 -5.48 0.41
CA LEU A 52 2.97 -5.36 -0.64
C LEU A 52 3.14 -4.07 -1.44
N MET A 53 3.51 -2.98 -0.75
CA MET A 53 3.94 -1.75 -1.40
C MET A 53 5.19 -1.97 -2.25
N GLN A 54 6.19 -2.69 -1.74
CA GLN A 54 7.39 -3.02 -2.49
C GLN A 54 7.12 -3.91 -3.70
N GLU A 55 6.24 -4.92 -3.58
CA GLU A 55 5.84 -5.75 -4.71
C GLU A 55 5.12 -4.92 -5.78
N TYR A 56 4.16 -4.09 -5.37
CA TYR A 56 3.45 -3.19 -6.29
C TYR A 56 4.39 -2.21 -6.97
N LEU A 57 5.29 -1.58 -6.23
CA LEU A 57 6.30 -0.70 -6.81
C LEU A 57 7.22 -1.50 -7.73
N THR A 58 7.74 -2.65 -7.33
CA THR A 58 8.62 -3.48 -8.19
C THR A 58 7.94 -3.85 -9.50
N PHE A 59 6.65 -4.19 -9.47
CA PHE A 59 5.87 -4.51 -10.68
C PHE A 59 5.46 -3.28 -11.49
N HIS A 60 5.32 -2.11 -10.85
CA HIS A 60 4.83 -0.86 -11.44
C HIS A 60 5.91 0.20 -11.70
N VAL A 61 7.17 -0.08 -11.33
CA VAL A 61 8.35 0.82 -11.40
C VAL A 61 8.75 1.14 -12.83
N ILE A 62 8.15 0.53 -13.84
CA ILE A 62 8.60 0.75 -15.21
C ILE A 62 8.13 2.10 -15.80
N GLN A 63 7.14 2.86 -15.26
CA GLN A 63 6.69 4.08 -15.99
C GLN A 63 6.29 5.37 -15.24
N GLN A 64 6.09 5.47 -13.91
CA GLN A 64 5.38 6.67 -13.39
C GLN A 64 5.83 7.34 -12.07
N ILE A 65 6.79 6.80 -11.28
CA ILE A 65 7.04 7.36 -9.93
C ILE A 65 8.54 7.50 -9.60
N PRO A 66 9.15 8.69 -9.75
CA PRO A 66 10.55 8.95 -9.37
C PRO A 66 10.78 9.25 -7.87
N TYR A 67 9.76 9.25 -7.01
CA TYR A 67 9.85 9.80 -5.65
C TYR A 67 10.20 8.80 -4.52
N LEU A 68 10.35 7.51 -4.79
CA LEU A 68 10.56 6.48 -3.74
C LEU A 68 11.97 5.88 -3.67
N THR A 69 12.91 6.32 -4.51
CA THR A 69 14.26 5.75 -4.56
C THR A 69 15.31 6.44 -3.68
N HIS A 70 14.94 7.23 -2.66
CA HIS A 70 15.91 7.72 -1.67
C HIS A 70 15.34 7.68 -0.25
N LYS A 71 15.30 6.47 0.34
CA LYS A 71 15.55 6.37 1.78
C LYS A 71 17.04 6.69 1.99
N ASN A 72 17.32 7.97 2.23
CA ASN A 72 18.64 8.48 2.58
C ASN A 72 19.00 7.93 3.97
N PRO A 73 20.04 7.09 4.13
CA PRO A 73 20.57 6.79 5.46
C PRO A 73 21.40 7.99 5.93
N ILE A 74 21.22 8.39 7.20
CA ILE A 74 22.15 9.26 7.93
C ILE A 74 23.24 8.37 8.52
#